data_AF-A0A1R4JJ98-F1
#
_entry.id   AF-A0A1R4JJ98-F1
#
_cell.length_a   1.000
_cell.length_b   1.000
_cell.length_c   1.000
_cell.angle_alpha   90.00
_cell.angle_beta   90.00
_cell.angle_gamma   90.00
#
_symmetry.space_group_name_H-M   'P 1'
#
loop_
_entity.id
_entity.type
_entity.pdbx_description
1 polymer ?
#
loop_
_entity_poly.entity_id
_entity_poly.type
_entity_poly.pdbx_seq_one_letter_code
_entity_poly.pdbx_strand_id
1 'polypeptide(L)'
;MSILIAGKHRSRSRVLGPLRVLVALLLGGAFVLTGAQAASAHAELLSTTPEDGAALDQAPAEAVLTFNEPVQLIDGSIRLFPGDEDPLTLDAHVSNTSVVAVLPADVNDGAYALSYRVVSADGHPISGAITFTIGDAAGNPTNTPVVETTTPKDTAFAVSALTALQYLSLLVFAGLFLFERLVLRSVSQPGHRTLTIMRATGIAAVAASLLLIPASALNVTGEPLVAVIDPAAWWTGTLWAPVAAAAVVCAGVVGATLLSKRSRQHRGTHLLGVLLTLLALAAPVLVGHTQLMEPRALIIGADIGHLLAGSFWIGGVLGLLLFLSSARVTGNGTAPTLAVKVVQRFSRLAVWSVAILAVSGTIMGIMIVGSFDTLVTTSYGLTLLLKIGIVIPVIAIATYNRLRLLPRISSRPTARMQWQTLNRTLAYEAALLVAVLLLTGFLTNLSPAHEHHDTTAESTANTAQTVTLDADAQGLSLRGELEPALTGENEITFTLEYDGESVTPDEVKIRTRLPEHDLGPFEAAAELDPAAGSYSAQLDMPVAGEWQVQVIARVSTFAEPIVSIPISVR
;
A
#
# COMPACT_ATOMS: atom_id res chain seq x y z
N MET A 1 -35.29 -48.15 46.90
CA MET A 1 -34.53 -46.93 47.27
C MET A 1 -33.11 -47.10 46.78
N SER A 2 -32.48 -46.01 46.31
CA SER A 2 -31.11 -45.90 45.77
C SER A 2 -30.93 -46.09 44.26
N ILE A 3 -31.18 -44.99 43.55
CA ILE A 3 -30.77 -44.69 42.18
C ILE A 3 -29.29 -44.26 42.23
N LEU A 4 -28.40 -44.97 41.54
CA LEU A 4 -27.01 -44.54 41.33
C LEU A 4 -26.93 -43.71 40.04
N ILE A 5 -26.70 -42.40 40.21
CA ILE A 5 -26.48 -41.44 39.12
C ILE A 5 -25.03 -41.56 38.66
N ALA A 6 -24.81 -42.14 37.47
CA ALA A 6 -23.52 -42.11 36.79
C ALA A 6 -23.27 -40.73 36.17
N GLY A 7 -22.40 -39.95 36.80
CA GLY A 7 -21.95 -38.63 36.33
C GLY A 7 -21.18 -38.73 35.01
N LYS A 8 -21.74 -38.18 33.94
CA LYS A 8 -21.16 -38.12 32.60
C LYS A 8 -20.20 -36.92 32.49
N HIS A 9 -19.02 -37.00 33.10
CA HIS A 9 -17.91 -36.08 32.80
C HIS A 9 -17.25 -36.50 31.46
N ARG A 10 -17.75 -36.01 30.33
CA ARG A 10 -17.05 -36.12 29.04
C ARG A 10 -16.84 -34.76 28.38
N SER A 11 -15.55 -34.46 28.12
CA SER A 11 -15.04 -33.65 27.02
C SER A 11 -15.17 -32.11 27.09
N ARG A 12 -14.49 -31.47 28.06
CA ARG A 12 -14.04 -30.06 27.87
C ARG A 12 -12.68 -29.95 27.15
N SER A 13 -11.91 -31.03 27.04
CA SER A 13 -10.53 -31.01 26.53
C SER A 13 -10.38 -30.97 25.00
N ARG A 14 -11.38 -31.40 24.22
CA ARG A 14 -11.25 -31.48 22.74
C ARG A 14 -11.39 -30.15 21.99
N VAL A 15 -11.92 -29.10 22.62
CA VAL A 15 -12.23 -27.81 21.94
C VAL A 15 -11.14 -26.74 22.16
N LEU A 16 -10.28 -26.92 23.17
CA LEU A 16 -9.18 -26.00 23.51
C LEU A 16 -7.93 -26.19 22.64
N GLY A 17 -7.76 -27.35 22.00
CA GLY A 17 -6.63 -27.65 21.10
C GLY A 17 -6.45 -26.63 19.96
N PRO A 18 -7.46 -26.38 19.10
CA PRO A 18 -7.31 -25.48 17.96
C PRO A 18 -7.14 -24.00 18.35
N LEU A 19 -7.70 -23.56 19.49
CA LEU A 19 -7.53 -22.18 19.97
C LEU A 19 -6.10 -21.94 20.47
N ARG A 20 -5.50 -22.93 21.15
CA ARG A 20 -4.09 -22.88 21.59
C ARG A 20 -3.12 -22.92 20.41
N VAL A 21 -3.43 -23.71 19.37
CA VAL A 21 -2.65 -23.74 18.13
C VAL A 21 -2.74 -22.41 17.39
N LEU A 22 -3.93 -21.79 17.30
CA LEU A 22 -4.10 -20.46 16.68
C LEU A 22 -3.31 -19.38 17.42
N VAL A 23 -3.37 -19.35 18.76
CA VAL A 23 -2.60 -18.40 19.58
C VAL A 23 -1.09 -18.66 19.45
N ALA A 24 -0.67 -19.93 19.42
CA ALA A 24 0.74 -20.28 19.22
C ALA A 24 1.24 -19.95 17.81
N LEU A 25 0.41 -20.04 16.77
CA LEU A 25 0.75 -19.63 15.41
C LEU A 25 0.85 -18.11 15.28
N LEU A 26 -0.05 -17.35 15.93
CA LEU A 26 0.02 -15.89 15.98
C LEU A 26 1.26 -15.41 16.74
N LEU A 27 1.59 -16.03 17.88
CA LEU A 27 2.80 -15.71 18.64
C LEU A 27 4.08 -16.19 17.95
N GLY A 28 4.04 -17.33 17.27
CA GLY A 28 5.16 -17.86 16.50
C GLY A 28 5.46 -17.01 15.25
N GLY A 29 4.41 -16.55 14.55
CA GLY A 29 4.54 -15.61 13.43
C GLY A 29 5.21 -14.30 13.85
N ALA A 30 4.88 -13.78 15.03
CA ALA A 30 5.52 -12.59 15.59
C ALA A 30 7.03 -12.76 15.87
N PHE A 31 7.51 -13.99 16.13
CA PHE A 31 8.92 -14.27 16.41
C PHE A 31 9.77 -14.45 15.12
N VAL A 32 9.13 -14.87 14.02
CA VAL A 32 9.77 -15.10 12.70
C VAL A 32 10.05 -13.78 11.95
N LEU A 33 9.46 -12.67 12.38
CA LEU A 33 9.71 -11.31 11.83
C LEU A 33 11.17 -10.82 11.98
N THR A 34 12.05 -11.58 12.63
CA THR A 34 13.43 -11.18 12.92
C THR A 34 14.48 -11.67 11.91
N GLY A 35 14.09 -12.42 10.87
CA GLY A 35 15.06 -13.03 9.95
C GLY A 35 14.66 -13.16 8.48
N ALA A 36 13.55 -12.55 8.05
CA ALA A 36 13.21 -12.49 6.62
C ALA A 36 13.87 -11.24 6.00
N GLN A 37 14.63 -11.42 4.93
CA GLN A 37 15.00 -10.30 4.08
C GLN A 37 13.74 -9.85 3.33
N ALA A 38 13.45 -8.56 3.38
CA ALA A 38 12.38 -7.95 2.60
C ALA A 38 12.67 -8.18 1.12
N ALA A 39 11.76 -8.85 0.41
CA ALA A 39 11.74 -8.77 -1.05
C ALA A 39 10.86 -7.56 -1.37
N SER A 40 11.48 -6.46 -1.82
CA SER A 40 10.70 -5.33 -2.32
C SER A 40 9.89 -5.79 -3.53
N ALA A 41 8.59 -5.50 -3.52
CA ALA A 41 7.69 -5.76 -4.65
C ALA A 41 7.34 -4.49 -5.45
N HIS A 42 8.03 -3.40 -5.14
CA HIS A 42 7.89 -2.15 -5.85
C HIS A 42 9.24 -1.76 -6.41
N ALA A 43 9.24 -1.32 -7.66
CA ALA A 43 10.45 -0.83 -8.27
C ALA A 43 10.98 0.38 -7.48
N GLU A 44 12.26 0.32 -7.16
CA GLU A 44 13.00 1.41 -6.52
C GLU A 44 14.11 1.78 -7.49
N LEU A 45 14.26 3.07 -7.76
CA LEU A 45 15.35 3.56 -8.58
C LEU A 45 16.65 3.41 -7.78
N LEU A 46 17.54 2.55 -8.23
CA LEU A 46 18.81 2.24 -7.57
C LEU A 46 19.93 3.16 -8.00
N SER A 47 19.98 3.51 -9.28
CA SER A 47 21.04 4.35 -9.85
C SER A 47 20.63 4.90 -11.21
N THR A 48 21.23 6.04 -11.57
CA THR A 48 21.06 6.65 -12.88
C THR A 48 22.40 6.91 -13.57
N THR A 49 22.38 6.96 -14.89
CA THR A 49 23.50 7.44 -15.71
C THR A 49 22.91 8.35 -16.78
N PRO A 50 23.13 9.67 -16.76
CA PRO A 50 23.89 10.44 -15.78
C PRO A 50 23.41 10.27 -14.34
N GLU A 51 24.33 10.40 -13.38
CA GLU A 51 23.93 10.50 -11.98
C GLU A 51 23.08 11.77 -11.78
N ASP A 52 22.15 11.73 -10.84
CA ASP A 52 21.35 12.90 -10.52
C ASP A 52 22.24 14.03 -10.00
N GLY A 53 22.07 15.23 -10.57
CA GLY A 53 22.93 16.40 -10.35
C GLY A 53 24.27 16.37 -11.11
N ALA A 54 24.52 15.39 -11.99
CA ALA A 54 25.81 15.29 -12.68
C ALA A 54 26.07 16.48 -13.62
N ALA A 55 27.32 16.96 -13.63
CA ALA A 55 27.83 17.90 -14.62
C ALA A 55 28.67 17.15 -15.68
N LEU A 56 28.28 17.26 -16.94
CA LEU A 56 28.84 16.50 -18.05
C LEU A 56 29.53 17.44 -19.03
N ASP A 57 30.76 17.12 -19.44
CA ASP A 57 31.47 17.90 -20.47
C ASP A 57 30.79 17.81 -21.84
N GLN A 58 30.09 16.71 -22.12
CA GLN A 58 29.38 16.45 -23.37
C GLN A 58 28.08 15.69 -23.13
N ALA A 59 27.10 15.91 -24.01
CA ALA A 59 25.83 15.18 -23.97
C ALA A 59 26.07 13.66 -24.09
N PRO A 60 25.50 12.84 -23.18
CA PRO A 60 25.57 11.39 -23.29
C PRO A 60 24.64 10.92 -24.42
N ALA A 61 24.97 9.81 -25.07
CA ALA A 61 24.11 9.23 -26.10
C ALA A 61 22.80 8.65 -25.53
N GLU A 62 22.85 8.18 -24.28
CA GLU A 62 21.75 7.52 -23.61
C GLU A 62 21.72 7.91 -22.12
N ALA A 63 20.52 7.97 -21.56
CA ALA A 63 20.29 8.00 -20.13
C ALA A 63 19.74 6.64 -19.66
N VAL A 64 20.29 6.12 -18.58
CA VAL A 64 19.95 4.79 -18.04
C VAL A 64 19.42 4.96 -16.62
N LEU A 65 18.21 4.45 -16.38
CA LEU A 65 17.57 4.39 -15.06
C LEU A 65 17.55 2.92 -14.63
N THR A 66 18.23 2.56 -13.55
CA THR A 66 18.31 1.16 -13.09
C THR A 66 17.46 0.96 -11.85
N PHE A 67 16.59 -0.04 -11.88
CA PHE A 67 15.68 -0.39 -10.80
C PHE A 67 16.08 -1.70 -10.13
N ASN A 68 15.56 -1.93 -8.92
CA ASN A 68 15.72 -3.18 -8.16
C ASN A 68 14.92 -4.37 -8.76
N GLU A 69 13.98 -4.12 -9.67
CA GLU A 69 13.18 -5.13 -10.36
C GLU A 69 12.84 -4.72 -11.80
N PRO A 70 12.33 -5.64 -12.64
CA PRO A 70 11.88 -5.30 -13.99
C PRO A 70 10.70 -4.32 -13.98
N VAL A 71 10.72 -3.32 -14.86
CA VAL A 71 9.63 -2.34 -15.04
C VAL A 71 9.04 -2.41 -16.44
N GLN A 72 7.82 -1.91 -16.62
CA GLN A 72 7.19 -1.70 -17.92
C GLN A 72 7.20 -0.22 -18.29
N LEU A 73 7.56 0.09 -19.54
CA LEU A 73 7.48 1.45 -20.08
C LEU A 73 6.05 1.80 -20.46
N ILE A 74 5.73 3.08 -20.30
CA ILE A 74 4.53 3.69 -20.85
C ILE A 74 4.98 4.56 -22.02
N ASP A 75 4.32 4.46 -23.17
CA ASP A 75 4.69 5.29 -24.32
C ASP A 75 4.58 6.78 -23.97
N GLY A 76 5.62 7.56 -24.28
CA GLY A 76 5.65 9.00 -24.01
C GLY A 76 5.98 9.40 -22.56
N SER A 77 6.35 8.45 -21.71
CA SER A 77 6.54 8.68 -20.27
C SER A 77 7.96 9.09 -19.86
N ILE A 78 8.93 8.96 -20.76
CA ILE A 78 10.29 9.45 -20.56
C ILE A 78 10.44 10.77 -21.30
N ARG A 79 10.67 11.85 -20.56
CA ARG A 79 10.69 13.21 -21.10
C ARG A 79 11.91 13.97 -20.61
N LEU A 80 12.63 14.58 -21.53
CA LEU A 80 13.76 15.46 -21.27
C LEU A 80 13.30 16.91 -21.36
N PHE A 81 13.61 17.71 -20.34
CA PHE A 81 13.24 19.11 -20.27
C PHE A 81 14.53 19.96 -20.34
N PRO A 82 14.74 20.74 -21.40
CA PRO A 82 15.88 21.66 -21.54
C PRO A 82 15.53 23.03 -20.97
N GLY A 83 15.83 23.32 -19.70
CA GLY A 83 15.52 24.61 -19.08
C GLY A 83 14.09 25.12 -19.37
N ASP A 84 13.97 26.25 -20.10
CA ASP A 84 12.70 26.91 -20.46
C ASP A 84 12.08 26.43 -21.79
N GLU A 85 12.66 25.43 -22.45
CA GLU A 85 12.17 24.89 -23.72
C GLU A 85 11.07 23.84 -23.54
N ASP A 86 10.35 23.55 -24.63
CA ASP A 86 9.33 22.50 -24.63
C ASP A 86 9.96 21.11 -24.35
N PRO A 87 9.29 20.26 -23.55
CA PRO A 87 9.82 18.93 -23.24
C PRO A 87 9.89 18.03 -24.47
N LEU A 88 10.99 17.30 -24.58
CA LEU A 88 11.22 16.28 -25.60
C LEU A 88 10.85 14.91 -25.06
N THR A 89 9.94 14.22 -25.73
CA THR A 89 9.70 12.79 -25.47
C THR A 89 10.87 11.97 -26.03
N LEU A 90 11.47 11.15 -25.17
CA LEU A 90 12.59 10.29 -25.56
C LEU A 90 12.10 8.91 -26.00
N ASP A 91 12.78 8.35 -27.01
CA ASP A 91 12.67 6.93 -27.33
C ASP A 91 13.37 6.14 -26.21
N ALA A 92 12.63 5.21 -25.59
CA ALA A 92 13.15 4.40 -24.50
C ALA A 92 12.82 2.93 -24.67
N HIS A 93 13.67 2.05 -24.14
CA HIS A 93 13.42 0.62 -24.07
C HIS A 93 13.82 0.04 -22.72
N VAL A 94 13.21 -1.09 -22.35
CA VAL A 94 13.57 -1.82 -21.13
C VAL A 94 14.61 -2.89 -21.47
N SER A 95 15.69 -2.91 -20.70
CA SER A 95 16.71 -3.95 -20.71
C SER A 95 16.86 -4.53 -19.30
N ASN A 96 16.28 -5.70 -19.06
CA ASN A 96 16.17 -6.33 -17.72
C ASN A 96 15.47 -5.42 -16.69
N THR A 97 16.24 -4.84 -15.75
CA THR A 97 15.76 -3.92 -14.70
C THR A 97 16.13 -2.47 -15.00
N SER A 98 16.67 -2.18 -16.18
CA SER A 98 17.06 -0.82 -16.59
C SER A 98 16.15 -0.30 -17.69
N VAL A 99 15.81 0.98 -17.61
CA VAL A 99 15.22 1.75 -18.71
C VAL A 99 16.33 2.54 -19.38
N VAL A 100 16.49 2.35 -20.68
CA VAL A 100 17.49 3.06 -21.49
C VAL A 100 16.76 4.02 -22.42
N ALA A 101 16.97 5.31 -22.20
CA ALA A 101 16.39 6.41 -22.96
C ALA A 101 17.45 7.02 -23.87
N VAL A 102 17.16 7.13 -25.17
CA VAL A 102 18.08 7.66 -26.16
C VAL A 102 17.98 9.19 -26.16
N LEU A 103 19.11 9.87 -26.01
CA LEU A 103 19.16 11.33 -26.11
C LEU A 103 19.38 11.77 -27.56
N PRO A 104 18.83 12.92 -27.98
CA PRO A 104 19.15 13.52 -29.27
C PRO A 104 20.65 13.80 -29.42
N ALA A 105 21.17 13.76 -30.65
CA ALA A 105 22.59 13.99 -30.91
C ALA A 105 23.01 15.47 -30.82
N ASP A 106 22.04 16.38 -30.78
CA ASP A 106 22.15 17.84 -30.84
C ASP A 106 21.63 18.53 -29.58
N VAL A 107 21.75 17.88 -28.42
CA VAL A 107 21.44 18.49 -27.12
C VAL A 107 22.44 19.62 -26.84
N ASN A 108 21.94 20.83 -26.64
CA ASN A 108 22.75 22.01 -26.35
C ASN A 108 23.39 21.96 -24.94
N ASP A 109 24.34 22.85 -24.68
CA ASP A 109 24.85 23.06 -23.33
C ASP A 109 23.75 23.72 -22.47
N GLY A 110 23.58 23.27 -21.23
CA GLY A 110 22.52 23.76 -20.34
C GLY A 110 22.14 22.81 -19.22
N ALA A 111 21.13 23.19 -18.44
CA ALA A 111 20.52 22.38 -17.39
C ALA A 111 19.33 21.57 -17.94
N TYR A 112 19.28 20.30 -17.53
CA TYR A 112 18.30 19.33 -17.99
C TYR A 112 17.61 18.65 -16.82
N ALA A 113 16.31 18.39 -16.98
CA ALA A 113 15.58 17.44 -16.14
C ALA A 113 15.08 16.27 -16.98
N LEU A 114 15.37 15.04 -16.56
CA LEU A 114 14.85 13.82 -17.16
C LEU A 114 13.74 13.28 -16.25
N SER A 115 12.49 13.47 -16.67
CA SER A 115 11.33 12.84 -16.04
C SER A 115 11.15 11.43 -16.55
N TYR A 116 10.80 10.53 -15.64
CA TYR A 116 10.34 9.20 -15.98
C TYR A 116 9.04 8.84 -15.28
N ARG A 117 8.26 8.00 -15.94
CA ARG A 117 7.13 7.29 -15.34
C ARG A 117 7.11 5.86 -15.87
N VAL A 118 7.27 4.90 -14.99
CA VAL A 118 7.35 3.47 -15.30
C VAL A 118 6.30 2.71 -14.50
N VAL A 119 5.92 1.53 -14.94
CA VAL A 119 5.04 0.64 -14.17
C VAL A 119 5.88 -0.44 -13.53
N SER A 120 5.87 -0.46 -12.21
CA SER A 120 6.40 -1.53 -11.38
C SER A 120 5.86 -2.89 -11.82
N ALA A 121 6.55 -3.96 -11.48
CA ALA A 121 6.11 -5.29 -11.87
C ALA A 121 4.72 -5.62 -11.26
N ASP A 122 4.40 -5.04 -10.11
CA ASP A 122 3.09 -5.16 -9.46
C ASP A 122 1.95 -4.29 -10.03
N GLY A 123 2.22 -3.54 -11.09
CA GLY A 123 1.22 -2.72 -11.78
C GLY A 123 1.05 -1.30 -11.23
N HIS A 124 1.81 -0.92 -10.20
CA HIS A 124 1.80 0.47 -9.71
C HIS A 124 2.69 1.38 -10.58
N PRO A 125 2.20 2.56 -10.97
CA PRO A 125 3.05 3.56 -11.59
C PRO A 125 4.03 4.12 -10.56
N ILE A 126 5.28 4.25 -10.98
CA ILE A 126 6.35 4.92 -10.25
C ILE A 126 6.87 6.01 -11.16
N SER A 127 7.04 7.18 -10.59
CA SER A 127 7.50 8.33 -11.34
C SER A 127 8.59 9.04 -10.56
N GLY A 128 9.46 9.73 -11.27
CA GLY A 128 10.48 10.57 -10.68
C GLY A 128 11.11 11.46 -11.73
N ALA A 129 12.10 12.22 -11.31
CA ALA A 129 12.93 13.02 -12.19
C ALA A 129 14.35 13.03 -11.66
N ILE A 130 15.31 13.10 -12.57
CA ILE A 130 16.70 13.44 -12.26
C ILE A 130 17.08 14.72 -13.00
N THR A 131 18.10 15.41 -12.51
CA THR A 131 18.67 16.61 -13.13
C THR A 131 20.12 16.35 -13.54
N PHE A 132 20.61 17.04 -14.56
CA PHE A 132 22.03 17.06 -14.94
C PHE A 132 22.33 18.29 -15.79
N THR A 133 23.60 18.68 -15.89
CA THR A 133 24.06 19.77 -16.74
C THR A 133 25.01 19.26 -17.82
N ILE A 134 24.97 19.91 -19.00
CA ILE A 134 25.89 19.63 -20.12
C ILE A 134 26.69 20.91 -20.43
N GLY A 135 28.00 20.78 -20.61
CA GLY A 135 28.92 21.86 -21.00
C GLY A 135 29.28 22.81 -19.85
N ASP A 136 29.77 24.01 -20.20
CA ASP A 136 30.23 25.05 -19.26
C ASP A 136 29.08 25.77 -18.50
N ALA A 137 27.88 25.20 -18.49
CA ALA A 137 26.68 25.73 -17.85
C ALA A 137 26.67 25.58 -16.31
N ALA A 138 27.85 25.66 -15.67
CA ALA A 138 28.05 25.49 -14.23
C ALA A 138 27.53 26.69 -13.38
N GLY A 139 26.58 27.49 -13.86
CA GLY A 139 26.34 28.82 -13.29
C GLY A 139 24.93 29.38 -13.28
N ASN A 140 23.86 28.58 -13.48
CA ASN A 140 22.49 28.97 -13.09
C ASN A 140 21.46 27.85 -13.35
N PRO A 141 21.05 27.05 -12.35
CA PRO A 141 19.86 26.21 -12.44
C PRO A 141 18.60 27.06 -12.15
N THR A 142 18.39 28.17 -12.87
CA THR A 142 17.30 29.10 -12.49
C THR A 142 15.90 28.65 -12.88
N ASN A 143 15.72 27.54 -13.60
CA ASN A 143 14.40 26.97 -13.89
C ASN A 143 14.50 25.44 -14.07
N THR A 144 14.58 24.68 -12.97
CA THR A 144 14.29 23.25 -13.02
C THR A 144 12.78 23.08 -13.18
N PRO A 145 12.29 22.45 -14.26
CA PRO A 145 10.85 22.33 -14.50
C PRO A 145 10.19 21.53 -13.37
N VAL A 146 9.08 22.06 -12.85
CA VAL A 146 8.20 21.32 -11.94
C VAL A 146 7.53 20.22 -12.75
N VAL A 147 8.07 19.02 -12.64
CA VAL A 147 7.43 17.83 -13.22
C VAL A 147 6.43 17.30 -12.20
N GLU A 148 5.14 17.52 -12.43
CA GLU A 148 4.10 16.77 -11.71
C GLU A 148 4.18 15.30 -12.13
N THR A 149 4.85 14.50 -11.31
CA THR A 149 5.08 13.06 -11.51
C THR A 149 3.98 12.20 -10.86
N THR A 150 3.16 12.78 -9.99
CA THR A 150 2.14 12.04 -9.23
C THR A 150 0.81 11.92 -9.96
N THR A 151 0.14 10.78 -9.83
CA THR A 151 -1.23 10.64 -10.32
C THR A 151 -2.18 11.60 -9.59
N PRO A 152 -3.13 12.25 -10.29
CA PRO A 152 -4.20 13.00 -9.65
C PRO A 152 -4.92 12.21 -8.54
N LYS A 153 -5.16 12.86 -7.40
CA LYS A 153 -5.71 12.22 -6.18
C LYS A 153 -7.10 11.61 -6.41
N ASP A 154 -7.90 12.19 -7.30
CA ASP A 154 -9.22 11.69 -7.67
C ASP A 154 -9.14 10.38 -8.47
N THR A 155 -8.19 10.26 -9.41
CA THR A 155 -7.91 9.02 -10.14
C THR A 155 -7.44 7.92 -9.18
N ALA A 156 -6.44 8.21 -8.33
CA ALA A 156 -5.91 7.25 -7.36
C ALA A 156 -6.99 6.78 -6.36
N PHE A 157 -7.81 7.72 -5.87
CA PHE A 157 -8.96 7.41 -5.02
C PHE A 157 -9.99 6.53 -5.75
N ALA A 158 -10.31 6.83 -7.00
CA ALA A 158 -11.27 6.05 -7.78
C ALA A 158 -10.80 4.60 -7.97
N VAL A 159 -9.52 4.37 -8.26
CA VAL A 159 -8.94 3.02 -8.34
C VAL A 159 -9.08 2.30 -7.00
N SER A 160 -8.72 2.93 -5.89
CA SER A 160 -8.85 2.35 -4.55
C SER A 160 -10.31 2.03 -4.18
N ALA A 161 -11.24 2.94 -4.47
CA ALA A 161 -12.66 2.77 -4.22
C ALA A 161 -13.28 1.65 -5.07
N LEU A 162 -12.92 1.57 -6.35
CA LEU A 162 -13.35 0.49 -7.24
C LEU A 162 -12.76 -0.86 -6.82
N THR A 163 -11.50 -0.88 -6.38
CA THR A 163 -10.85 -2.08 -5.83
C THR A 163 -11.55 -2.56 -4.55
N ALA A 164 -11.87 -1.65 -3.63
CA ALA A 164 -12.65 -1.95 -2.43
C ALA A 164 -14.05 -2.48 -2.78
N LEU A 165 -14.74 -1.87 -3.75
CA LEU A 165 -16.03 -2.32 -4.25
C LEU A 165 -15.93 -3.71 -4.88
N GLN A 166 -14.91 -3.96 -5.69
CA GLN A 166 -14.66 -5.24 -6.34
C GLN A 166 -14.45 -6.35 -5.29
N TYR A 167 -13.54 -6.17 -4.32
CA TYR A 167 -13.31 -7.15 -3.26
C TYR A 167 -14.58 -7.39 -2.43
N LEU A 168 -15.24 -6.32 -1.96
CA LEU A 168 -16.44 -6.44 -1.14
C LEU A 168 -17.53 -7.23 -1.86
N SER A 169 -17.83 -6.85 -3.10
CA SER A 169 -18.93 -7.42 -3.88
C SER A 169 -18.62 -8.85 -4.34
N LEU A 170 -17.38 -9.13 -4.77
CA LEU A 170 -16.94 -10.46 -5.18
C LEU A 170 -16.89 -11.44 -4.02
N LEU A 171 -16.33 -11.06 -2.86
CA LEU A 171 -16.25 -11.93 -1.69
C LEU A 171 -17.63 -12.20 -1.09
N VAL A 172 -18.53 -11.21 -1.09
CA VAL A 172 -19.93 -11.43 -0.67
C VAL A 172 -20.67 -12.36 -1.65
N PHE A 173 -20.52 -12.15 -2.96
CA PHE A 173 -21.11 -13.03 -3.97
C PHE A 173 -20.65 -14.47 -3.80
N ALA A 174 -19.33 -14.69 -3.82
CA ALA A 174 -18.72 -16.01 -3.72
C ALA A 174 -19.05 -16.66 -2.38
N GLY A 175 -18.97 -15.89 -1.29
CA GLY A 175 -19.29 -16.36 0.05
C GLY A 175 -20.74 -16.78 0.24
N LEU A 176 -21.71 -16.01 -0.27
CA LEU A 176 -23.13 -16.38 -0.23
C LEU A 176 -23.41 -17.64 -1.07
N PHE A 177 -22.78 -17.74 -2.25
CA PHE A 177 -22.87 -18.92 -3.09
C PHE A 177 -22.32 -20.16 -2.36
N LEU A 178 -21.12 -20.08 -1.78
CA LEU A 178 -20.51 -21.15 -1.01
C LEU A 178 -21.30 -21.49 0.26
N PHE A 179 -21.88 -20.51 0.94
CA PHE A 179 -22.76 -20.75 2.09
C PHE A 179 -23.99 -21.58 1.70
N GLU A 180 -24.63 -21.25 0.57
CA GLU A 180 -25.74 -22.05 0.04
C GLU A 180 -25.32 -23.50 -0.21
N ARG A 181 -24.16 -23.72 -0.85
CA ARG A 181 -23.70 -25.06 -1.25
C ARG A 181 -23.19 -25.88 -0.08
N LEU A 182 -22.38 -25.29 0.79
CA LEU A 182 -21.64 -26.00 1.83
C LEU A 182 -22.37 -26.07 3.16
N VAL A 183 -23.19 -25.06 3.48
CA VAL A 183 -23.90 -24.96 4.77
C VAL A 183 -25.35 -25.40 4.63
N LEU A 184 -26.12 -24.75 3.73
CA LEU A 184 -27.54 -25.05 3.55
C LEU A 184 -27.75 -26.43 2.93
N ARG A 185 -26.88 -26.89 2.02
CA ARG A 185 -26.87 -28.27 1.44
C ARG A 185 -28.26 -28.81 1.09
N SER A 186 -29.09 -27.99 0.45
CA SER A 186 -30.49 -28.31 0.08
C SER A 186 -31.48 -28.54 1.22
N VAL A 187 -31.07 -28.38 2.49
CA VAL A 187 -31.98 -28.50 3.65
C VAL A 187 -32.92 -27.29 3.73
N SER A 188 -32.59 -26.18 3.07
CA SER A 188 -33.45 -25.01 2.91
C SER A 188 -33.15 -24.30 1.58
N GLN A 189 -34.16 -23.62 1.03
CA GLN A 189 -33.96 -22.74 -0.12
C GLN A 189 -33.54 -21.34 0.35
N PRO A 190 -32.73 -20.60 -0.43
CA PRO A 190 -32.32 -19.26 -0.05
C PRO A 190 -33.55 -18.37 -0.11
N GLY A 191 -33.69 -17.45 0.84
CA GLY A 191 -34.75 -16.46 0.77
C GLY A 191 -34.57 -15.55 -0.44
N HIS A 192 -35.66 -14.92 -0.89
CA HIS A 192 -35.62 -13.96 -2.01
C HIS A 192 -34.55 -12.88 -1.79
N ARG A 193 -34.47 -12.31 -0.56
CA ARG A 193 -33.45 -11.32 -0.18
C ARG A 193 -32.01 -11.81 -0.40
N THR A 194 -31.73 -13.08 -0.08
CA THR A 194 -30.39 -13.67 -0.27
C THR A 194 -30.03 -13.75 -1.74
N LEU A 195 -30.96 -14.16 -2.60
CA LEU A 195 -30.75 -14.20 -4.05
C LEU A 195 -30.59 -12.80 -4.64
N THR A 196 -31.35 -11.81 -4.17
CA THR A 196 -31.25 -10.42 -4.61
C THR A 196 -29.89 -9.83 -4.24
N ILE A 197 -29.44 -9.99 -3.00
CA ILE A 197 -28.12 -9.52 -2.56
C ILE A 197 -27.02 -10.21 -3.36
N MET A 198 -27.06 -11.54 -3.47
CA MET A 198 -26.07 -12.30 -4.25
C MET A 198 -25.99 -11.80 -5.70
N ARG A 199 -27.11 -11.58 -6.39
CA ARG A 199 -27.10 -11.04 -7.76
C ARG A 199 -26.59 -9.61 -7.81
N ALA A 200 -27.02 -8.75 -6.89
CA ALA A 200 -26.59 -7.35 -6.84
C ALA A 200 -25.08 -7.26 -6.62
N THR A 201 -24.51 -8.04 -5.70
CA THR A 201 -23.07 -8.08 -5.48
C THR A 201 -22.32 -8.74 -6.64
N GLY A 202 -22.90 -9.73 -7.31
CA GLY A 202 -22.32 -10.26 -8.54
C GLY A 202 -22.24 -9.20 -9.65
N ILE A 203 -23.32 -8.46 -9.88
CA ILE A 203 -23.36 -7.36 -10.87
C ILE A 203 -22.36 -6.27 -10.49
N ALA A 204 -22.31 -5.87 -9.22
CA ALA A 204 -21.37 -4.87 -8.73
C ALA A 204 -19.90 -5.31 -8.91
N ALA A 205 -19.59 -6.60 -8.69
CA ALA A 205 -18.25 -7.14 -8.89
C ALA A 205 -17.82 -7.05 -10.36
N VAL A 206 -18.71 -7.42 -11.28
CA VAL A 206 -18.46 -7.30 -12.73
C VAL A 206 -18.30 -5.85 -13.14
N ALA A 207 -19.21 -4.96 -12.70
CA ALA A 207 -19.14 -3.54 -13.02
C ALA A 207 -17.84 -2.89 -12.49
N ALA A 208 -17.48 -3.16 -11.23
CA ALA A 208 -16.23 -2.66 -10.66
C ALA A 208 -15.00 -3.18 -11.42
N SER A 209 -14.98 -4.46 -11.80
CA SER A 209 -13.87 -5.03 -12.58
C SER A 209 -13.72 -4.39 -13.96
N LEU A 210 -14.85 -4.08 -14.63
CA LEU A 210 -14.83 -3.41 -15.94
C LEU A 210 -14.40 -1.94 -15.82
N LEU A 211 -14.86 -1.23 -14.79
CA LEU A 211 -14.49 0.16 -14.53
C LEU A 211 -13.03 0.31 -14.07
N LEU A 212 -12.46 -0.73 -13.46
CA LEU A 212 -11.04 -0.75 -13.10
C LEU A 212 -10.12 -0.75 -14.32
N ILE A 213 -10.56 -1.20 -15.50
CA ILE A 213 -9.71 -1.19 -16.71
C ILE A 213 -9.30 0.25 -17.07
N PRO A 214 -10.23 1.17 -17.39
CA PRO A 214 -9.85 2.54 -17.72
C PRO A 214 -9.33 3.31 -16.51
N ALA A 215 -9.85 3.07 -15.29
CA ALA A 215 -9.37 3.76 -14.09
C ALA A 215 -7.90 3.42 -13.77
N SER A 216 -7.53 2.14 -13.86
CA SER A 216 -6.13 1.73 -13.65
C SER A 216 -5.23 2.22 -14.78
N ALA A 217 -5.73 2.28 -16.01
CA ALA A 217 -4.97 2.82 -17.14
C ALA A 217 -4.70 4.33 -17.00
N LEU A 218 -5.68 5.12 -16.57
CA LEU A 218 -5.47 6.54 -16.24
C LEU A 218 -4.50 6.70 -15.07
N ASN A 219 -4.58 5.81 -14.06
CA ASN A 219 -3.61 5.80 -12.97
C ASN A 219 -2.20 5.51 -13.48
N VAL A 220 -2.05 4.56 -14.41
CA VAL A 220 -0.78 4.24 -15.06
C VAL A 220 -0.23 5.44 -15.83
N THR A 221 -1.05 6.15 -16.62
CA THR A 221 -0.60 7.30 -17.43
C THR A 221 -0.49 8.61 -16.64
N GLY A 222 -1.08 8.70 -15.45
CA GLY A 222 -1.07 9.93 -14.64
C GLY A 222 -2.16 10.93 -15.04
N GLU A 223 -3.20 10.48 -15.74
CA GLU A 223 -4.28 11.33 -16.23
C GLU A 223 -5.39 11.54 -15.17
N PRO A 224 -6.11 12.69 -15.19
CA PRO A 224 -7.20 12.96 -14.27
C PRO A 224 -8.42 12.09 -14.57
N LEU A 225 -9.28 11.86 -13.58
CA LEU A 225 -10.39 10.91 -13.68
C LEU A 225 -11.38 11.28 -14.79
N VAL A 226 -11.52 12.58 -15.08
CA VAL A 226 -12.41 13.09 -16.13
C VAL A 226 -12.03 12.56 -17.52
N ALA A 227 -10.76 12.21 -17.76
CA ALA A 227 -10.28 11.68 -19.04
C ALA A 227 -10.85 10.28 -19.36
N VAL A 228 -11.53 9.62 -18.41
CA VAL A 228 -12.21 8.33 -18.64
C VAL A 228 -13.24 8.37 -19.78
N ILE A 229 -13.77 9.56 -20.10
CA ILE A 229 -14.74 9.77 -21.18
C ILE A 229 -14.11 9.69 -22.57
N ASP A 230 -12.79 9.83 -22.67
CA ASP A 230 -12.05 9.74 -23.92
C ASP A 230 -11.28 8.40 -23.98
N PRO A 231 -11.72 7.44 -24.82
CA PRO A 231 -11.01 6.18 -25.00
C PRO A 231 -9.53 6.32 -25.38
N ALA A 232 -9.15 7.39 -26.09
CA ALA A 232 -7.76 7.59 -26.47
C ALA A 232 -6.86 7.84 -25.25
N ALA A 233 -7.38 8.48 -24.20
CA ALA A 233 -6.62 8.87 -23.01
C ALA A 233 -6.21 7.68 -22.13
N TRP A 234 -6.96 6.57 -22.15
CA TRP A 234 -6.66 5.40 -21.32
C TRP A 234 -6.30 4.13 -22.12
N TRP A 235 -6.46 4.15 -23.44
CA TRP A 235 -6.11 2.98 -24.27
C TRP A 235 -4.62 2.63 -24.19
N THR A 236 -3.74 3.64 -24.23
CA THR A 236 -2.28 3.49 -24.17
C THR A 236 -1.81 2.96 -22.81
N GLY A 237 -2.47 3.36 -21.72
CA GLY A 237 -2.20 2.88 -20.37
C GLY A 237 -2.80 1.51 -20.03
N THR A 238 -3.51 0.87 -20.96
CA THR A 238 -4.26 -0.36 -20.66
C THR A 238 -3.33 -1.57 -20.55
N LEU A 239 -3.22 -2.09 -19.32
CA LEU A 239 -2.51 -3.34 -19.05
C LEU A 239 -3.41 -4.56 -19.29
N TRP A 240 -2.81 -5.69 -19.70
CA TRP A 240 -3.55 -6.93 -19.97
C TRP A 240 -4.14 -7.57 -18.70
N ALA A 241 -3.49 -7.40 -17.55
CA ALA A 241 -3.86 -8.06 -16.29
C ALA A 241 -5.25 -7.64 -15.79
N PRO A 242 -5.60 -6.33 -15.67
CA PRO A 242 -6.96 -5.88 -15.35
C PRO A 242 -8.02 -6.40 -16.34
N VAL A 243 -7.70 -6.45 -17.64
CA VAL A 243 -8.61 -6.95 -18.68
C VAL A 243 -8.89 -8.44 -18.48
N ALA A 244 -7.83 -9.25 -18.28
CA ALA A 244 -7.97 -10.67 -18.03
C ALA A 244 -8.75 -10.96 -16.73
N ALA A 245 -8.45 -10.23 -15.65
CA ALA A 245 -9.18 -10.35 -14.39
C ALA A 245 -10.67 -10.03 -14.57
N ALA A 246 -11.01 -8.93 -15.26
CA ALA A 246 -12.40 -8.56 -15.53
C ALA A 246 -13.14 -9.61 -16.37
N ALA A 247 -12.48 -10.18 -17.39
CA ALA A 247 -13.05 -11.25 -18.20
C ALA A 247 -13.34 -12.51 -17.37
N VAL A 248 -12.40 -12.91 -16.50
CA VAL A 248 -12.56 -14.07 -15.61
C VAL A 248 -13.67 -13.85 -14.57
N VAL A 249 -13.72 -12.66 -13.95
CA VAL A 249 -14.80 -12.31 -13.00
C VAL A 249 -16.14 -12.32 -13.71
N CYS A 250 -16.25 -11.72 -14.90
CA CYS A 250 -17.48 -11.70 -15.70
C CYS A 250 -17.95 -13.12 -16.03
N ALA A 251 -17.09 -13.95 -16.62
CA ALA A 251 -17.43 -15.33 -16.99
C ALA A 251 -17.83 -16.16 -15.76
N GLY A 252 -17.07 -16.06 -14.66
CA GLY A 252 -17.30 -16.82 -13.44
C GLY A 252 -18.59 -16.42 -12.72
N VAL A 253 -18.85 -15.11 -12.57
CA VAL A 253 -20.06 -14.60 -11.89
C VAL A 253 -21.31 -14.86 -12.72
N VAL A 254 -21.29 -14.55 -14.03
CA VAL A 254 -22.44 -14.77 -14.92
C VAL A 254 -22.73 -16.27 -15.01
N GLY A 255 -21.72 -17.10 -15.26
CA GLY A 255 -21.88 -18.54 -15.36
C GLY A 255 -22.40 -19.17 -14.07
N ALA A 256 -21.84 -18.82 -12.90
CA ALA A 256 -22.34 -19.31 -11.61
C ALA A 256 -23.79 -18.85 -11.34
N THR A 257 -24.15 -17.63 -11.71
CA THR A 257 -25.51 -17.10 -11.55
C THR A 257 -26.53 -17.82 -12.44
N LEU A 258 -26.20 -18.05 -13.71
CA LEU A 258 -27.06 -18.80 -14.65
C LEU A 258 -27.25 -20.25 -14.20
N LEU A 259 -26.17 -20.87 -13.73
CA LEU A 259 -26.21 -22.25 -13.24
C LEU A 259 -26.91 -22.37 -11.88
N SER A 260 -26.98 -21.31 -11.06
CA SER A 260 -27.55 -21.38 -9.69
C SER A 260 -28.94 -22.03 -9.62
N LYS A 261 -29.84 -21.69 -10.58
CA LYS A 261 -31.20 -22.27 -10.68
C LYS A 261 -31.18 -23.74 -11.13
N ARG A 262 -30.36 -24.08 -12.13
CA ARG A 262 -30.29 -25.41 -12.77
C ARG A 262 -29.46 -26.42 -11.96
N SER A 263 -28.57 -25.91 -11.11
CA SER A 263 -27.55 -26.61 -10.33
C SER A 263 -28.09 -27.48 -9.19
N ARG A 264 -29.33 -27.23 -8.74
CA ARG A 264 -29.93 -28.04 -7.66
C ARG A 264 -30.42 -29.41 -8.13
N GLN A 265 -30.64 -29.60 -9.43
CA GLN A 265 -31.17 -30.84 -10.00
C GLN A 265 -30.07 -31.79 -10.51
N HIS A 266 -28.88 -31.28 -10.88
CA HIS A 266 -27.82 -32.09 -11.49
C HIS A 266 -26.44 -31.84 -10.86
N ARG A 267 -25.71 -32.92 -10.56
CA ARG A 267 -24.38 -32.86 -9.91
C ARG A 267 -23.33 -32.15 -10.78
N GLY A 268 -23.40 -32.29 -12.11
CA GLY A 268 -22.45 -31.65 -13.03
C GLY A 268 -22.54 -30.13 -13.02
N THR A 269 -23.76 -29.58 -13.11
CA THR A 269 -24.00 -28.14 -13.06
C THR A 269 -23.72 -27.55 -11.67
N HIS A 270 -23.77 -28.37 -10.61
CA HIS A 270 -23.28 -28.00 -9.28
C HIS A 270 -21.78 -27.81 -9.24
N LEU A 271 -21.00 -28.79 -9.67
CA LEU A 271 -19.54 -28.71 -9.65
C LEU A 271 -19.03 -27.57 -10.54
N LEU A 272 -19.63 -27.41 -11.72
CA LEU A 272 -19.27 -26.32 -12.64
C LEU A 272 -19.56 -24.94 -12.03
N GLY A 273 -20.70 -24.74 -11.37
CA GLY A 273 -21.01 -23.49 -10.71
C GLY A 273 -20.01 -23.14 -9.60
N VAL A 274 -19.60 -24.12 -8.78
CA VAL A 274 -18.55 -23.92 -7.77
C VAL A 274 -17.21 -23.58 -8.41
N LEU A 275 -16.80 -24.31 -9.45
CA LEU A 275 -15.55 -24.04 -10.16
C LEU A 275 -15.50 -22.62 -10.72
N LEU A 276 -16.59 -22.15 -11.34
CA LEU A 276 -16.69 -20.79 -11.88
C LEU A 276 -16.62 -19.71 -10.80
N THR A 277 -17.24 -19.95 -9.63
CA THR A 277 -17.12 -19.05 -8.49
C THR A 277 -15.69 -19.01 -7.94
N LEU A 278 -15.01 -20.16 -7.85
CA LEU A 278 -13.61 -20.23 -7.39
C LEU A 278 -12.67 -19.54 -8.38
N LEU A 279 -12.91 -19.70 -9.68
CA LEU A 279 -12.13 -19.04 -10.73
C LEU A 279 -12.29 -17.52 -10.67
N ALA A 280 -13.52 -17.01 -10.53
CA ALA A 280 -13.76 -15.58 -10.33
C ALA A 280 -13.07 -15.05 -9.07
N LEU A 281 -13.08 -15.82 -7.97
CA LEU A 281 -12.46 -15.42 -6.72
C LEU A 281 -10.92 -15.40 -6.79
N ALA A 282 -10.32 -16.21 -7.64
CA ALA A 282 -8.87 -16.22 -7.88
C ALA A 282 -8.42 -15.13 -8.87
N ALA A 283 -9.35 -14.48 -9.59
CA ALA A 283 -9.03 -13.48 -10.61
C ALA A 283 -8.18 -12.29 -10.10
N PRO A 284 -8.35 -11.76 -8.87
CA PRO A 284 -7.51 -10.68 -8.35
C PRO A 284 -6.01 -11.02 -8.30
N VAL A 285 -5.66 -12.31 -8.19
CA VAL A 285 -4.26 -12.77 -8.27
C VAL A 285 -3.62 -12.39 -9.60
N LEU A 286 -4.40 -12.25 -10.67
CA LEU A 286 -3.89 -11.83 -11.99
C LEU A 286 -3.33 -10.40 -12.00
N VAL A 287 -3.77 -9.57 -11.05
CA VAL A 287 -3.39 -8.14 -10.95
C VAL A 287 -2.43 -7.91 -9.78
N GLY A 288 -2.46 -8.75 -8.73
CA GLY A 288 -1.72 -8.51 -7.49
C GLY A 288 -0.19 -8.74 -7.57
N HIS A 289 0.53 -8.01 -6.73
CA HIS A 289 1.99 -8.07 -6.48
C HIS A 289 2.53 -9.47 -6.10
N THR A 290 1.65 -10.40 -5.72
CA THR A 290 2.05 -11.73 -5.25
C THR A 290 2.65 -12.60 -6.36
N GLN A 291 2.50 -12.25 -7.64
CA GLN A 291 3.03 -13.05 -8.74
C GLN A 291 4.56 -13.01 -8.90
N LEU A 292 5.20 -12.00 -8.33
CA LEU A 292 6.61 -11.69 -8.58
C LEU A 292 7.48 -11.99 -7.36
N MET A 293 6.84 -12.19 -6.21
CA MET A 293 7.49 -12.61 -4.98
C MET A 293 7.85 -14.10 -5.01
N GLU A 294 9.06 -14.43 -4.57
CA GLU A 294 9.50 -15.81 -4.36
C GLU A 294 9.43 -16.21 -2.88
N PRO A 295 9.03 -17.46 -2.55
CA PRO A 295 8.62 -18.54 -3.46
C PRO A 295 7.20 -18.37 -4.03
N ARG A 296 7.05 -18.31 -5.36
CA ARG A 296 5.76 -17.99 -6.05
C ARG A 296 4.59 -18.86 -5.62
N ALA A 297 4.80 -20.18 -5.53
CA ALA A 297 3.73 -21.11 -5.19
C ALA A 297 3.17 -20.89 -3.78
N LEU A 298 4.03 -20.48 -2.84
CA LEU A 298 3.65 -20.24 -1.45
C LEU A 298 2.80 -18.98 -1.33
N ILE A 299 3.25 -17.87 -1.92
CA ILE A 299 2.56 -16.58 -1.82
C ILE A 299 1.23 -16.58 -2.60
N ILE A 300 1.20 -17.15 -3.81
CA ILE A 300 -0.05 -17.32 -4.58
C ILE A 300 -1.02 -18.24 -3.84
N GLY A 301 -0.52 -19.33 -3.26
CA GLY A 301 -1.32 -20.24 -2.45
C GLY A 301 -1.89 -19.56 -1.20
N ALA A 302 -1.11 -18.71 -0.54
CA ALA A 302 -1.55 -17.91 0.59
C ALA A 302 -2.63 -16.91 0.17
N ASP A 303 -2.43 -16.17 -0.92
CA ASP A 303 -3.38 -15.19 -1.44
C ASP A 303 -4.74 -15.82 -1.79
N ILE A 304 -4.75 -16.87 -2.63
CA ILE A 304 -5.97 -17.63 -2.96
C ILE A 304 -6.62 -18.19 -1.69
N GLY A 305 -5.83 -18.73 -0.77
CA GLY A 305 -6.31 -19.23 0.51
C GLY A 305 -6.97 -18.14 1.36
N HIS A 306 -6.40 -16.95 1.39
CA HIS A 306 -6.91 -15.79 2.10
C HIS A 306 -8.23 -15.29 1.51
N LEU A 307 -8.29 -15.12 0.19
CA LEU A 307 -9.52 -14.72 -0.52
C LEU A 307 -10.64 -15.75 -0.34
N LEU A 308 -10.33 -17.05 -0.49
CA LEU A 308 -11.28 -18.15 -0.26
C LEU A 308 -11.82 -18.14 1.16
N ALA A 309 -10.95 -18.09 2.15
CA ALA A 309 -11.37 -18.13 3.54
C ALA A 309 -12.06 -16.82 3.99
N GLY A 310 -11.65 -15.68 3.44
CA GLY A 310 -12.30 -14.38 3.65
C GLY A 310 -13.71 -14.37 3.08
N SER A 311 -13.88 -14.80 1.83
CA SER A 311 -15.20 -14.92 1.17
C SER A 311 -16.15 -15.83 1.96
N PHE A 312 -15.68 -17.02 2.38
CA PHE A 312 -16.50 -17.95 3.13
C PHE A 312 -16.91 -17.39 4.50
N TRP A 313 -16.04 -16.60 5.14
CA TRP A 313 -16.36 -15.96 6.42
C TRP A 313 -17.41 -14.86 6.25
N ILE A 314 -17.17 -13.84 5.41
CA ILE A 314 -18.10 -12.72 5.24
C ILE A 314 -19.44 -13.18 4.67
N GLY A 315 -19.43 -14.00 3.61
CA GLY A 315 -20.66 -14.52 3.03
C GLY A 315 -21.34 -15.55 3.93
N GLY A 316 -20.60 -16.23 4.80
CA GLY A 316 -21.16 -17.14 5.79
C GLY A 316 -21.86 -16.42 6.96
N VAL A 317 -21.26 -15.33 7.47
CA VAL A 317 -21.87 -14.45 8.48
C VAL A 317 -23.13 -13.79 7.92
N LEU A 318 -23.01 -13.17 6.74
CA LEU A 318 -24.15 -12.53 6.08
C LEU A 318 -25.22 -13.54 5.68
N GLY A 319 -24.82 -14.69 5.14
CA GLY A 319 -25.71 -15.79 4.79
C GLY A 319 -26.48 -16.32 6.00
N LEU A 320 -25.81 -16.44 7.16
CA LEU A 320 -26.46 -16.84 8.40
C LEU A 320 -27.43 -15.75 8.91
N LEU A 321 -27.05 -14.48 8.85
CA LEU A 321 -27.92 -13.36 9.23
C LEU A 321 -29.19 -13.30 8.37
N LEU A 322 -29.06 -13.48 7.06
CA LEU A 322 -30.18 -13.52 6.11
C LEU A 322 -31.05 -14.77 6.31
N PHE A 323 -30.43 -15.92 6.56
CA PHE A 323 -31.14 -17.16 6.88
C PHE A 323 -31.96 -17.01 8.17
N LEU A 324 -31.37 -16.50 9.26
CA LEU A 324 -32.05 -16.36 10.55
C LEU A 324 -33.15 -15.29 10.52
N SER A 325 -32.97 -14.21 9.76
CA SER A 325 -34.00 -13.18 9.59
C SER A 325 -35.18 -13.67 8.75
N SER A 326 -34.95 -14.51 7.74
CA SER A 326 -36.02 -15.09 6.91
C SER A 326 -36.75 -16.27 7.58
N ALA A 327 -36.04 -17.08 8.37
CA ALA A 327 -36.57 -18.31 8.96
C ALA A 327 -37.61 -18.10 10.09
N ARG A 328 -37.94 -16.84 10.47
CA ARG A 328 -38.85 -16.49 11.60
C ARG A 328 -38.67 -17.47 12.78
N VAL A 329 -37.43 -17.57 13.28
CA VAL A 329 -37.04 -18.49 14.40
C VAL A 329 -37.81 -18.20 15.71
N THR A 330 -38.66 -17.17 15.71
CA THR A 330 -39.57 -16.77 16.80
C THR A 330 -40.93 -17.50 16.81
N GLY A 331 -41.22 -18.41 15.89
CA GLY A 331 -42.46 -19.20 15.85
C GLY A 331 -42.35 -20.60 16.46
N ASN A 332 -43.44 -21.11 17.05
CA ASN A 332 -43.54 -22.47 17.58
C ASN A 332 -43.62 -23.49 16.42
N GLY A 333 -42.51 -24.19 16.12
CA GLY A 333 -42.44 -25.19 15.04
C GLY A 333 -41.08 -25.88 14.89
N THR A 334 -40.85 -26.58 13.77
CA THR A 334 -39.60 -27.27 13.40
C THR A 334 -38.44 -26.33 13.04
N ALA A 335 -38.73 -25.05 12.80
CA ALA A 335 -37.79 -24.01 12.38
C ALA A 335 -36.56 -23.81 13.31
N PRO A 336 -36.68 -23.85 14.65
CA PRO A 336 -35.52 -23.66 15.54
C PRO A 336 -34.51 -24.81 15.47
N THR A 337 -34.97 -26.05 15.26
CA THR A 337 -34.07 -27.21 15.17
C THR A 337 -33.25 -27.21 13.88
N LEU A 338 -33.84 -26.78 12.77
CA LEU A 338 -33.13 -26.57 11.51
C LEU A 338 -32.11 -25.44 11.66
N ALA A 339 -32.49 -24.33 12.28
CA ALA A 339 -31.59 -23.21 12.51
C ALA A 339 -30.36 -23.60 13.34
N VAL A 340 -30.54 -24.39 14.41
CA VAL A 340 -29.41 -24.95 15.18
C VAL A 340 -28.46 -25.75 14.29
N LYS A 341 -28.98 -26.63 13.43
CA LYS A 341 -28.15 -27.44 12.52
C LYS A 341 -27.35 -26.57 11.54
N VAL A 342 -27.96 -25.53 10.99
CA VAL A 342 -27.30 -24.58 10.08
C VAL A 342 -26.19 -23.81 10.80
N VAL A 343 -26.48 -23.26 11.98
CA VAL A 343 -25.48 -22.54 12.80
C VAL A 343 -24.31 -23.46 13.17
N GLN A 344 -24.57 -24.70 13.60
CA GLN A 344 -23.53 -25.66 13.96
C GLN A 344 -22.63 -26.05 12.79
N ARG A 345 -23.21 -26.21 11.58
CA ARG A 345 -22.44 -26.50 10.36
C ARG A 345 -21.55 -25.33 9.97
N PHE A 346 -22.12 -24.13 9.91
CA PHE A 346 -21.35 -22.93 9.62
C PHE A 346 -20.22 -22.75 10.64
N SER A 347 -20.53 -22.81 11.94
CA SER A 347 -19.54 -22.66 13.00
C SER A 347 -18.40 -23.69 12.94
N ARG A 348 -18.66 -24.91 12.45
CA ARG A 348 -17.61 -25.93 12.24
C ARG A 348 -16.69 -25.57 11.08
N LEU A 349 -17.24 -25.10 9.96
CA LEU A 349 -16.46 -24.71 8.78
C LEU A 349 -15.72 -23.38 9.01
N ALA A 350 -16.33 -22.45 9.73
CA ALA A 350 -15.75 -21.14 10.05
C ALA A 350 -14.42 -21.25 10.80
N VAL A 351 -14.24 -22.27 11.67
CA VAL A 351 -12.95 -22.50 12.36
C VAL A 351 -11.81 -22.76 11.38
N TRP A 352 -12.06 -23.55 10.34
CA TRP A 352 -11.07 -23.79 9.29
C TRP A 352 -10.83 -22.54 8.45
N SER A 353 -11.89 -21.77 8.15
CA SER A 353 -11.76 -20.47 7.49
C SER A 353 -10.83 -19.53 8.27
N VAL A 354 -11.07 -19.34 9.57
CA VAL A 354 -10.25 -18.47 10.41
C VAL A 354 -8.81 -18.97 10.50
N ALA A 355 -8.60 -20.29 10.59
CA ALA A 355 -7.26 -20.86 10.60
C ALA A 355 -6.51 -20.61 9.29
N ILE A 356 -7.17 -20.80 8.14
CA ILE A 356 -6.58 -20.50 6.83
C ILE A 356 -6.26 -19.00 6.72
N LEU A 357 -7.18 -18.11 7.10
CA LEU A 357 -6.94 -16.65 7.10
C LEU A 357 -5.76 -16.24 7.96
N ALA A 358 -5.63 -16.82 9.16
CA ALA A 358 -4.52 -16.52 10.05
C ALA A 358 -3.20 -16.97 9.45
N VAL A 359 -3.12 -18.21 8.93
CA VAL A 359 -1.90 -18.74 8.32
C VAL A 359 -1.53 -17.96 7.06
N SER A 360 -2.47 -17.79 6.12
CA SER A 360 -2.19 -17.09 4.87
C SER A 360 -1.91 -15.60 5.08
N GLY A 361 -2.66 -14.94 5.97
CA GLY A 361 -2.42 -13.54 6.31
C GLY A 361 -1.07 -13.31 6.98
N THR A 362 -0.62 -14.26 7.81
CA THR A 362 0.73 -14.20 8.41
C THR A 362 1.82 -14.39 7.37
N ILE A 363 1.67 -15.37 6.46
CA ILE A 363 2.62 -15.60 5.36
C ILE A 363 2.73 -14.35 4.51
N MET A 364 1.60 -13.80 4.04
CA MET A 364 1.59 -12.59 3.22
C MET A 364 2.14 -11.38 3.99
N GLY A 365 1.76 -11.18 5.26
CA GLY A 365 2.26 -10.06 6.06
C GLY A 365 3.78 -10.09 6.24
N ILE A 366 4.36 -11.25 6.53
CA ILE A 366 5.82 -11.41 6.65
C ILE A 366 6.51 -11.14 5.31
N MET A 367 5.98 -11.71 4.22
CA MET A 367 6.61 -11.60 2.90
C MET A 367 6.47 -10.21 2.28
N ILE A 368 5.36 -9.50 2.53
CA ILE A 368 5.09 -8.19 1.91
C ILE A 368 5.68 -7.03 2.73
N VAL A 369 5.56 -7.06 4.06
CA VAL A 369 6.07 -5.97 4.90
C VAL A 369 7.57 -6.05 5.06
N GLY A 370 8.13 -7.26 5.14
CA GLY A 370 9.57 -7.52 5.19
C GLY A 370 10.27 -7.16 6.50
N SER A 371 9.93 -6.03 7.14
CA SER A 371 10.58 -5.55 8.37
C SER A 371 9.60 -5.01 9.41
N PHE A 372 10.03 -4.95 10.67
CA PHE A 372 9.22 -4.32 11.73
C PHE A 372 9.14 -2.80 11.59
N ASP A 373 10.19 -2.16 11.06
CA ASP A 373 10.22 -0.72 10.87
C ASP A 373 9.16 -0.29 9.86
N THR A 374 9.18 -0.89 8.67
CA THR A 374 8.19 -0.69 7.61
C THR A 374 6.75 -0.89 8.11
N LEU A 375 6.53 -1.80 9.07
CA LEU A 375 5.20 -2.05 9.65
C LEU A 375 4.64 -0.86 10.45
N VAL A 376 5.50 -0.05 11.08
CA VAL A 376 5.09 1.02 11.99
C VAL A 376 5.35 2.43 11.45
N THR A 377 6.23 2.57 10.46
CA THR A 377 6.60 3.86 9.86
C THR A 377 5.82 4.21 8.59
N THR A 378 5.28 3.21 7.88
CA THR A 378 4.60 3.42 6.58
C THR A 378 3.08 3.34 6.70
N SER A 379 2.34 4.05 5.86
CA SER A 379 0.87 4.01 5.78
C SER A 379 0.40 2.64 5.33
N TYR A 380 1.15 1.91 4.50
CA TYR A 380 0.87 0.48 4.26
C TYR A 380 0.86 -0.30 5.58
N GLY A 381 1.93 -0.19 6.37
CA GLY A 381 2.08 -0.86 7.66
C GLY A 381 1.01 -0.45 8.68
N LEU A 382 0.76 0.84 8.83
CA LEU A 382 -0.26 1.41 9.72
C LEU A 382 -1.68 0.98 9.31
N THR A 383 -1.98 0.95 8.01
CA THR A 383 -3.26 0.47 7.47
C THR A 383 -3.44 -1.03 7.76
N LEU A 384 -2.37 -1.82 7.63
CA LEU A 384 -2.38 -3.24 7.99
C LEU A 384 -2.61 -3.43 9.51
N LEU A 385 -1.94 -2.63 10.36
CA LEU A 385 -2.16 -2.66 11.80
C LEU A 385 -3.59 -2.29 12.17
N LEU A 386 -4.18 -1.29 11.52
CA LEU A 386 -5.59 -0.94 11.68
C LEU A 386 -6.49 -2.12 11.27
N LYS A 387 -6.22 -2.78 10.15
CA LYS A 387 -6.94 -3.98 9.70
C LYS A 387 -6.89 -5.09 10.75
N ILE A 388 -5.70 -5.37 11.30
CA ILE A 388 -5.51 -6.35 12.36
C ILE A 388 -6.28 -5.94 13.63
N GLY A 389 -6.21 -4.66 14.00
CA GLY A 389 -6.95 -4.07 15.12
C GLY A 389 -8.46 -4.27 15.01
N ILE A 390 -9.04 -4.22 13.80
CA ILE A 390 -10.46 -4.50 13.53
C ILE A 390 -10.76 -6.01 13.53
N VAL A 391 -9.83 -6.85 13.05
CA VAL A 391 -10.02 -8.31 13.02
C VAL A 391 -10.04 -8.93 14.44
N ILE A 392 -9.30 -8.36 15.40
CA ILE A 392 -9.29 -8.81 16.80
C ILE A 392 -10.71 -8.85 17.43
N PRO A 393 -11.50 -7.76 17.45
CA PRO A 393 -12.86 -7.80 17.98
C PRO A 393 -13.79 -8.71 17.17
N VAL A 394 -13.60 -8.86 15.85
CA VAL A 394 -14.33 -9.84 15.02
C VAL A 394 -14.09 -11.26 15.54
N ILE A 395 -12.84 -11.65 15.79
CA ILE A 395 -12.49 -12.96 16.35
C ILE A 395 -13.07 -13.13 17.77
N ALA A 396 -13.04 -12.09 18.59
CA ALA A 396 -13.61 -12.13 19.94
C ALA A 396 -15.12 -12.38 19.90
N ILE A 397 -15.85 -11.68 19.01
CA ILE A 397 -17.29 -11.88 18.79
C ILE A 397 -17.56 -13.31 18.27
N ALA A 398 -16.84 -13.76 17.24
CA ALA A 398 -17.00 -15.10 16.68
C ALA A 398 -16.74 -16.20 17.73
N THR A 399 -15.74 -15.99 18.59
CA THR A 399 -15.40 -16.89 19.70
C THR A 399 -16.50 -16.92 20.76
N TYR A 400 -17.04 -15.75 21.14
CA TYR A 400 -18.20 -15.66 22.04
C TYR A 400 -19.43 -16.38 21.45
N ASN A 401 -19.71 -16.16 20.17
CA ASN A 401 -20.80 -16.80 19.45
C ASN A 401 -20.67 -18.34 19.50
N ARG A 402 -19.46 -18.85 19.24
CA ARG A 402 -19.17 -20.30 19.23
C ARG A 402 -19.14 -20.94 20.62
N LEU A 403 -18.48 -20.32 21.60
CA LEU A 403 -18.21 -20.95 22.90
C LEU A 403 -19.31 -20.68 23.94
N ARG A 404 -20.07 -19.58 23.81
CA ARG A 404 -21.10 -19.19 24.77
C ARG A 404 -22.50 -19.24 24.18
N LEU A 405 -22.75 -18.59 23.05
CA LEU A 405 -24.13 -18.52 22.49
C LEU A 405 -24.57 -19.84 21.87
N LEU A 406 -23.75 -20.47 21.03
CA LEU A 406 -24.11 -21.70 20.31
C LEU A 406 -24.50 -22.85 21.26
N PRO A 407 -23.79 -23.14 22.37
CA PRO A 407 -24.23 -24.15 23.33
C PRO A 407 -25.56 -23.79 24.00
N ARG A 408 -25.79 -22.51 24.33
CA ARG A 408 -27.05 -22.04 24.94
C ARG A 408 -28.23 -22.21 23.98
N ILE A 409 -28.06 -21.80 22.73
CA ILE A 409 -29.04 -21.95 21.66
C ILE A 409 -29.33 -23.43 21.38
N SER A 410 -28.29 -24.26 21.37
CA SER A 410 -28.47 -25.72 21.18
C SER A 410 -29.23 -26.37 22.33
N SER A 411 -29.00 -25.90 23.57
CA SER A 411 -29.69 -26.44 24.77
C SER A 411 -31.13 -25.95 24.92
N ARG A 412 -31.43 -24.73 24.46
CA ARG A 412 -32.76 -24.12 24.55
C ARG A 412 -33.12 -23.46 23.21
N PRO A 413 -33.46 -24.25 22.17
CA PRO A 413 -33.68 -23.73 20.82
C PRO A 413 -34.86 -22.76 20.70
N THR A 414 -35.81 -22.80 21.62
CA THR A 414 -36.99 -21.91 21.64
C THR A 414 -36.74 -20.58 22.34
N ALA A 415 -35.56 -20.39 22.95
CA ALA A 415 -35.28 -19.21 23.76
C ALA A 415 -34.92 -18.00 22.88
N ARG A 416 -35.89 -17.10 22.70
CA ARG A 416 -35.85 -15.96 21.76
C ARG A 416 -34.68 -15.00 22.01
N MET A 417 -34.34 -14.74 23.27
CA MET A 417 -33.33 -13.75 23.65
C MET A 417 -31.93 -14.14 23.17
N GLN A 418 -31.60 -15.44 23.18
CA GLN A 418 -30.32 -15.96 22.70
C GLN A 418 -30.18 -15.80 21.18
N TRP A 419 -31.26 -16.02 20.43
CA TRP A 419 -31.28 -15.78 18.98
C TRP A 419 -31.19 -14.31 18.62
N GLN A 420 -31.86 -13.42 19.37
CA GLN A 420 -31.72 -11.98 19.19
C GLN A 420 -30.30 -11.51 19.46
N THR A 421 -29.67 -12.05 20.51
CA THR A 421 -28.26 -11.78 20.81
C THR A 421 -27.36 -12.23 19.67
N LEU A 422 -27.56 -13.46 19.16
CA LEU A 422 -26.80 -13.98 18.02
C LEU A 422 -26.95 -13.11 16.76
N ASN A 423 -28.17 -12.66 16.44
CA ASN A 423 -28.39 -11.79 15.28
C ASN A 423 -27.68 -10.44 15.43
N ARG A 424 -27.69 -9.84 16.63
CA ARG A 424 -26.97 -8.58 16.89
C ARG A 424 -25.45 -8.76 16.77
N THR A 425 -24.90 -9.82 17.36
CA THR A 425 -23.47 -10.11 17.26
C THR A 425 -23.04 -10.42 15.84
N LEU A 426 -23.85 -11.15 15.07
CA LEU A 426 -23.57 -11.40 13.64
C LEU A 426 -23.64 -10.11 12.81
N ALA A 427 -24.54 -9.18 13.14
CA ALA A 427 -24.60 -7.88 12.48
C ALA A 427 -23.35 -7.03 12.79
N TYR A 428 -22.87 -7.02 14.03
CA TYR A 428 -21.61 -6.36 14.38
C TYR A 428 -20.41 -7.03 13.67
N GLU A 429 -20.37 -8.36 13.63
CA GLU A 429 -19.35 -9.12 12.91
C GLU A 429 -19.34 -8.77 11.41
N ALA A 430 -20.51 -8.72 10.78
CA ALA A 430 -20.65 -8.33 9.38
C ALA A 430 -20.18 -6.88 9.12
N ALA A 431 -20.57 -5.93 9.97
CA ALA A 431 -20.18 -4.52 9.82
C ALA A 431 -18.65 -4.34 9.91
N LEU A 432 -18.01 -4.99 10.88
CA LEU A 432 -16.55 -4.96 11.04
C LEU A 432 -15.83 -5.63 9.87
N LEU A 433 -16.35 -6.76 9.37
CA LEU A 433 -15.79 -7.42 8.18
C LEU A 433 -15.93 -6.57 6.92
N VAL A 434 -17.03 -5.82 6.76
CA VAL A 434 -17.16 -4.84 5.67
C VAL A 434 -16.10 -3.74 5.80
N ALA A 435 -15.87 -3.21 7.00
CA ALA A 435 -14.81 -2.22 7.24
C ALA A 435 -13.42 -2.78 6.89
N VAL A 436 -13.12 -4.03 7.25
CA VAL A 436 -11.88 -4.73 6.87
C VAL A 436 -11.73 -4.82 5.35
N LEU A 437 -12.80 -5.12 4.62
CA LEU A 437 -12.76 -5.24 3.16
C LEU A 437 -12.61 -3.88 2.47
N LEU A 438 -13.28 -2.85 2.97
CA LEU A 438 -13.08 -1.48 2.47
C LEU A 438 -11.63 -1.05 2.65
N LEU A 439 -11.08 -1.24 3.86
CA LEU A 439 -9.68 -0.94 4.16
C LEU A 439 -8.72 -1.75 3.29
N THR A 440 -9.05 -3.01 2.98
CA THR A 440 -8.25 -3.86 2.11
C THR A 440 -8.14 -3.28 0.70
N GLY A 441 -9.18 -2.68 0.14
CA GLY A 441 -9.12 -2.09 -1.20
C GLY A 441 -8.20 -0.86 -1.30
N PHE A 442 -8.05 -0.11 -0.21
CA PHE A 442 -7.04 0.95 -0.12
C PHE A 442 -5.65 0.37 0.10
N LEU A 443 -5.52 -0.56 1.06
CA LEU A 443 -4.25 -1.24 1.37
C LEU A 443 -3.60 -1.87 0.13
N THR A 444 -4.40 -2.45 -0.79
CA THR A 444 -3.86 -3.09 -2.00
C THR A 444 -3.32 -2.13 -3.04
N ASN A 445 -3.63 -0.83 -2.93
CA ASN A 445 -3.12 0.22 -3.82
C ASN A 445 -2.11 1.15 -3.11
N LEU A 446 -1.72 0.84 -1.87
CA LEU A 446 -0.64 1.52 -1.15
C LEU A 446 0.67 0.78 -1.37
N SER A 447 1.77 1.54 -1.52
CA SER A 447 3.12 0.98 -1.57
C SER A 447 3.77 0.99 -0.19
N PRO A 448 4.38 -0.12 0.27
CA PRO A 448 5.19 -0.14 1.49
C PRO A 448 6.50 0.65 1.40
N ALA A 449 6.95 1.06 0.21
CA ALA A 449 8.29 1.63 0.01
C ALA A 449 8.32 3.13 -0.35
N HIS A 450 7.21 3.69 -0.86
CA HIS A 450 7.21 5.02 -1.50
C HIS A 450 6.88 6.20 -0.58
N GLU A 451 6.66 5.99 0.71
CA GLU A 451 6.24 7.09 1.59
C GLU A 451 7.37 8.01 2.06
N HIS A 452 8.61 7.76 1.65
CA HIS A 452 9.71 8.69 1.89
C HIS A 452 9.81 9.82 0.85
N HIS A 453 8.96 9.84 -0.20
CA HIS A 453 9.04 10.86 -1.26
C HIS A 453 7.77 11.70 -1.51
N ASP A 454 6.67 11.44 -0.82
CA ASP A 454 5.45 12.26 -0.95
C ASP A 454 5.41 13.38 0.10
N THR A 455 6.22 14.43 -0.10
CA THR A 455 5.99 15.70 0.59
C THR A 455 5.38 16.70 -0.38
N THR A 456 4.13 17.08 -0.09
CA THR A 456 3.37 18.16 -0.71
C THR A 456 4.19 19.45 -0.83
N ALA A 457 4.80 19.66 -1.99
CA ALA A 457 5.24 20.97 -2.43
C ALA A 457 4.01 21.72 -2.95
N GLU A 458 3.35 22.49 -2.07
CA GLU A 458 2.47 23.56 -2.53
C GLU A 458 3.34 24.56 -3.30
N SER A 459 3.15 24.61 -4.62
CA SER A 459 3.75 25.59 -5.52
C SER A 459 3.38 27.01 -5.10
N THR A 460 4.25 27.65 -4.32
CA THR A 460 4.33 29.11 -4.21
C THR A 460 5.67 29.54 -4.80
N ALA A 461 5.62 30.40 -5.82
CA ALA A 461 6.79 30.90 -6.55
C ALA A 461 7.94 31.32 -5.62
N ASN A 462 9.10 30.67 -5.79
CA ASN A 462 10.31 30.92 -5.02
C ASN A 462 10.89 32.29 -5.39
N THR A 463 10.74 33.25 -4.48
CA THR A 463 11.50 34.51 -4.53
C THR A 463 12.71 34.33 -3.64
N ALA A 464 13.90 34.70 -4.11
CA ALA A 464 15.13 34.71 -3.32
C ALA A 464 14.90 35.39 -1.96
N GLN A 465 15.36 34.75 -0.88
CA GLN A 465 15.17 35.22 0.48
C GLN A 465 16.47 35.12 1.28
N THR A 466 16.82 36.20 1.96
CA THR A 466 17.88 36.19 2.98
C THR A 466 17.36 35.53 4.26
N VAL A 467 17.98 34.43 4.69
CA VAL A 467 17.67 33.71 5.94
C VAL A 467 18.65 34.14 7.02
N THR A 468 18.14 34.72 8.10
CA THR A 468 18.97 35.10 9.26
C THR A 468 19.29 33.87 10.12
N LEU A 469 20.55 33.73 10.50
CA LEU A 469 21.10 32.63 11.30
C LEU A 469 21.47 33.16 12.69
N ASP A 470 20.91 32.55 13.72
CA ASP A 470 21.28 32.79 15.12
C ASP A 470 21.19 31.46 15.87
N ALA A 471 22.34 30.91 16.26
CA ALA A 471 22.42 29.60 16.87
C ALA A 471 23.53 29.53 17.92
N ASP A 472 23.29 28.77 18.99
CA ASP A 472 24.24 28.57 20.07
C ASP A 472 24.27 27.08 20.45
N ALA A 473 25.46 26.48 20.43
CA ALA A 473 25.68 25.13 20.92
C ALA A 473 27.13 24.93 21.34
N GLN A 474 27.34 24.14 22.41
CA GLN A 474 28.68 23.79 22.92
C GLN A 474 29.55 25.01 23.26
N GLY A 475 28.94 26.14 23.64
CA GLY A 475 29.63 27.40 23.92
C GLY A 475 29.99 28.20 22.67
N LEU A 476 29.73 27.69 21.46
CA LEU A 476 29.93 28.40 20.20
C LEU A 476 28.60 29.05 19.76
N SER A 477 28.59 30.38 19.66
CA SER A 477 27.49 31.16 19.12
C SER A 477 27.82 31.58 17.68
N LEU A 478 26.88 31.41 16.77
CA LEU A 478 26.96 31.82 15.37
C LEU A 478 25.86 32.83 15.06
N ARG A 479 26.23 33.96 14.46
CA ARG A 479 25.30 34.95 13.91
C ARG A 479 25.66 35.30 12.49
N GLY A 480 24.70 35.19 11.57
CA GLY A 480 24.95 35.38 10.15
C GLY A 480 23.71 35.37 9.31
N GLU A 481 23.89 35.27 8.01
CA GLU A 481 22.84 35.22 7.01
C GLU A 481 23.20 34.21 5.91
N LEU A 482 22.19 33.63 5.27
CA LEU A 482 22.31 32.80 4.08
C LEU A 482 21.40 33.33 2.97
N GLU A 483 21.92 33.49 1.76
CA GLU A 483 21.18 33.98 0.59
C GLU A 483 21.58 33.17 -0.66
N PRO A 484 20.68 32.84 -1.60
CA PRO A 484 19.25 33.20 -1.67
C PRO A 484 18.28 32.23 -0.97
N ALA A 485 18.78 31.21 -0.25
CA ALA A 485 17.99 30.12 0.33
C ALA A 485 17.14 29.36 -0.71
N LEU A 486 17.68 29.22 -1.92
CA LEU A 486 17.07 28.52 -3.04
C LEU A 486 17.88 27.28 -3.41
N THR A 487 17.27 26.39 -4.18
CA THR A 487 18.01 25.26 -4.78
C THR A 487 19.20 25.73 -5.62
N GLY A 488 20.34 25.05 -5.50
CA GLY A 488 21.62 25.40 -6.12
C GLY A 488 22.58 26.12 -5.17
N GLU A 489 23.40 27.02 -5.71
CA GLU A 489 24.42 27.75 -4.93
C GLU A 489 23.80 28.77 -3.97
N ASN A 490 24.24 28.70 -2.71
CA ASN A 490 23.91 29.64 -1.65
C ASN A 490 25.19 30.13 -0.97
N GLU A 491 25.23 31.41 -0.62
CA GLU A 491 26.32 31.98 0.15
C GLU A 491 25.91 32.10 1.62
N ILE A 492 26.73 31.58 2.53
CA ILE A 492 26.60 31.79 3.97
C ILE A 492 27.65 32.80 4.43
N THR A 493 27.23 33.84 5.17
CA THR A 493 28.13 34.80 5.82
C THR A 493 27.83 34.88 7.30
N PHE A 494 28.83 34.70 8.18
CA PHE A 494 28.60 34.64 9.62
C PHE A 494 29.79 35.08 10.48
N THR A 495 29.52 35.34 11.75
CA THR A 495 30.49 35.65 12.81
C THR A 495 30.42 34.60 13.92
N LEU A 496 31.52 34.38 14.63
CA LEU A 496 31.64 33.37 15.68
C LEU A 496 32.05 33.98 17.02
N GLU A 497 31.35 33.59 18.08
CA GLU A 497 31.71 33.84 19.48
C GLU A 497 31.87 32.49 20.20
N TYR A 498 32.85 32.37 21.10
CA TYR A 498 33.01 31.20 21.96
C TYR A 498 33.04 31.64 23.43
N ASP A 499 32.16 31.08 24.25
CA ASP A 499 31.95 31.45 25.67
C ASP A 499 31.73 32.97 25.89
N GLY A 500 31.11 33.64 24.90
CA GLY A 500 30.78 35.06 24.93
C GLY A 500 31.90 36.02 24.52
N GLU A 501 33.04 35.51 24.04
CA GLU A 501 34.11 36.30 23.44
C GLU A 501 34.24 36.02 21.94
N SER A 502 34.53 37.04 21.13
CA SER A 502 34.77 36.87 19.69
C SER A 502 36.02 36.04 19.44
N VAL A 503 35.93 35.03 18.57
CA VAL A 503 37.03 34.12 18.26
C VAL A 503 37.38 34.11 16.78
N THR A 504 38.66 33.84 16.48
CA THR A 504 39.16 33.60 15.12
C THR A 504 39.81 32.22 15.03
N PRO A 505 39.02 31.14 14.88
CA PRO A 505 39.54 29.78 14.78
C PRO A 505 40.55 29.61 13.63
N ASP A 506 41.54 28.74 13.83
CA ASP A 506 42.54 28.42 12.79
C ASP A 506 41.92 27.69 11.59
N GLU A 507 40.79 27.01 11.80
CA GLU A 507 40.08 26.20 10.80
C GLU A 507 38.57 26.24 11.11
N VAL A 508 37.76 26.63 10.12
CA VAL A 508 36.29 26.60 10.18
C VAL A 508 35.77 25.76 9.03
N LYS A 509 35.09 24.66 9.35
CA LYS A 509 34.45 23.76 8.39
C LYS A 509 32.95 23.88 8.47
N ILE A 510 32.31 23.80 7.31
CA ILE A 510 30.87 23.75 7.19
C ILE A 510 30.50 22.39 6.60
N ARG A 511 29.56 21.69 7.24
CA ARG A 511 28.97 20.46 6.74
C ARG A 511 27.49 20.67 6.51
N THR A 512 27.02 20.44 5.29
CA THR A 512 25.60 20.52 4.97
C THR A 512 25.07 19.13 4.69
N ARG A 513 23.90 18.79 5.24
CA ARG A 513 23.20 17.54 4.93
C ARG A 513 21.71 17.79 4.84
N LEU A 514 21.00 17.03 4.02
CA LEU A 514 19.54 17.02 3.97
C LEU A 514 19.06 15.66 4.51
N PRO A 515 18.70 15.58 5.80
CA PRO A 515 18.39 14.31 6.46
C PRO A 515 17.19 13.58 5.85
N GLU A 516 16.25 14.32 5.26
CA GLU A 516 15.03 13.78 4.65
C GLU A 516 15.32 12.93 3.41
N HIS A 517 16.45 13.18 2.74
CA HIS A 517 16.86 12.50 1.51
C HIS A 517 18.21 11.77 1.63
N ASP A 518 18.78 11.68 2.83
CA ASP A 518 20.12 11.14 3.09
C ASP A 518 21.22 11.75 2.19
N LEU A 519 21.05 13.03 1.83
CA LEU A 519 21.98 13.78 0.97
C LEU A 519 23.03 14.50 1.82
N GLY A 520 24.31 14.39 1.41
CA GLY A 520 25.47 14.93 2.14
C GLY A 520 26.15 13.90 3.07
N PRO A 521 27.10 14.31 3.93
CA PRO A 521 27.50 15.68 4.17
C PRO A 521 28.35 16.25 3.04
N PHE A 522 27.98 17.43 2.54
CA PHE A 522 28.85 18.23 1.70
C PHE A 522 29.71 19.11 2.59
N GLU A 523 31.02 19.09 2.37
CA GLU A 523 31.97 19.88 3.15
C GLU A 523 32.40 21.13 2.38
N ALA A 524 32.33 22.29 3.04
CA ALA A 524 32.89 23.54 2.55
C ALA A 524 33.84 24.11 3.61
N ALA A 525 34.93 24.75 3.16
CA ALA A 525 35.81 25.52 4.03
C ALA A 525 35.32 26.96 4.07
N ALA A 526 35.25 27.56 5.26
CA ALA A 526 34.90 28.96 5.38
C ALA A 526 36.15 29.84 5.30
N GLU A 527 36.10 30.89 4.49
CA GLU A 527 37.18 31.88 4.35
C GLU A 527 36.95 33.04 5.32
N LEU A 528 37.98 33.45 6.05
CA LEU A 528 37.93 34.60 6.95
C LEU A 528 38.18 35.90 6.17
N ASP A 529 37.28 36.88 6.29
CA ASP A 529 37.56 38.28 5.98
C ASP A 529 38.18 38.96 7.23
N PRO A 530 39.48 39.28 7.23
CA PRO A 530 40.15 39.87 8.38
C PRO A 530 39.70 41.31 8.68
N ALA A 531 39.11 42.01 7.71
CA ALA A 531 38.66 43.39 7.87
C ALA A 531 37.26 43.48 8.50
N ALA A 532 36.38 42.52 8.17
CA ALA A 532 35.02 42.43 8.69
C ALA A 532 34.91 41.53 9.93
N GLY A 533 35.87 40.62 10.16
CA GLY A 533 35.80 39.64 11.23
C GLY A 533 34.73 38.56 11.01
N SER A 534 34.29 38.38 9.77
CA SER A 534 33.25 37.43 9.34
C SER A 534 33.84 36.36 8.44
N TYR A 535 33.17 35.21 8.42
CA TYR A 535 33.46 34.08 7.56
C TYR A 535 32.44 34.01 6.43
N SER A 536 32.87 33.63 5.22
CA SER A 536 31.97 33.28 4.12
C SER A 536 32.31 31.93 3.51
N ALA A 537 31.30 31.26 2.96
CA ALA A 537 31.46 30.03 2.19
C ALA A 537 30.34 29.87 1.17
N GLN A 538 30.65 29.22 0.04
CA GLN A 538 29.62 28.76 -0.90
C GLN A 538 29.14 27.37 -0.52
N LEU A 539 27.83 27.20 -0.48
CA LEU A 539 27.14 25.97 -0.15
C LEU A 539 26.24 25.58 -1.32
N ASP A 540 26.50 24.43 -1.92
CA ASP A 540 25.60 23.86 -2.92
C ASP A 540 24.48 23.07 -2.23
N MET A 541 23.24 23.44 -2.49
CA MET A 541 22.03 22.84 -1.92
C MET A 541 21.10 22.42 -3.06
N PRO A 542 21.37 21.28 -3.73
CA PRO A 542 20.77 20.94 -5.02
C PRO A 542 19.28 20.62 -4.96
N VAL A 543 18.73 20.35 -3.76
CA VAL A 543 17.35 19.89 -3.57
C VAL A 543 16.68 20.77 -2.52
N ALA A 544 15.41 21.10 -2.75
CA ALA A 544 14.58 21.81 -1.78
C ALA A 544 14.33 20.91 -0.56
N GLY A 545 14.32 21.49 0.63
CA GLY A 545 14.09 20.75 1.87
C GLY A 545 14.70 21.41 3.10
N GLU A 546 14.60 20.74 4.24
CA GLU A 546 15.15 21.20 5.51
C GLU A 546 16.60 20.74 5.69
N TRP A 547 17.53 21.56 5.22
CA TRP A 547 18.97 21.31 5.33
C TRP A 547 19.45 21.53 6.75
N GLN A 548 20.40 20.70 7.19
CA GLN A 548 21.18 20.92 8.41
C GLN A 548 22.56 21.41 8.03
N VAL A 549 22.86 22.64 8.41
CA VAL A 549 24.18 23.25 8.28
C VAL A 549 24.90 23.16 9.62
N GLN A 550 26.00 22.42 9.67
CA GLN A 550 26.87 22.28 10.82
C GLN A 550 28.11 23.11 10.62
N VAL A 551 28.34 24.07 11.51
CA VAL A 551 29.59 24.84 11.56
C VAL A 551 30.47 24.27 12.66
N ILE A 552 31.68 23.87 12.27
CA ILE A 552 32.68 23.20 13.10
C ILE A 552 33.87 24.14 13.19
N ALA A 553 34.13 24.69 14.37
CA ALA A 553 35.17 25.69 14.58
C ALA A 553 36.24 25.11 15.52
N ARG A 554 37.50 25.04 15.06
CA ARG A 554 38.60 24.62 15.94
C ARG A 554 39.13 25.80 16.75
N VAL A 555 38.62 25.98 17.96
CA VAL A 555 39.00 27.08 18.86
C VAL A 555 40.27 26.80 19.67
N SER A 556 40.69 25.54 19.80
CA SER A 556 41.99 25.16 20.35
C SER A 556 42.44 23.77 19.87
N THR A 557 43.66 23.35 20.24
CA THR A 557 44.16 21.99 19.96
C THR A 557 43.25 20.88 20.51
N PHE A 558 42.45 21.16 21.54
CA PHE A 558 41.61 20.16 22.22
C PHE A 558 40.10 20.46 22.15
N ALA A 559 39.70 21.56 21.52
CA ALA A 559 38.31 21.99 21.46
C ALA A 559 37.89 22.33 20.03
N GLU A 560 36.88 21.61 19.55
CA GLU A 560 36.29 21.73 18.22
C GLU A 560 34.75 21.72 18.36
N PRO A 561 34.16 22.78 18.96
CA PRO A 561 32.72 22.91 19.13
C PRO A 561 31.99 22.90 17.78
N ILE A 562 30.75 22.39 17.82
CA ILE A 562 29.87 22.27 16.66
C ILE A 562 28.53 22.93 16.97
N VAL A 563 28.09 23.80 16.05
CA VAL A 563 26.73 24.35 16.04
C VAL A 563 26.00 23.87 14.80
N SER A 564 24.74 23.44 14.95
CA SER A 564 23.93 22.89 13.87
C SER A 564 22.67 23.74 13.71
N ILE A 565 22.38 24.14 12.47
CA ILE A 565 21.32 25.08 12.13
C ILE A 565 20.43 24.44 11.06
N PRO A 566 19.11 24.33 11.29
CA PRO A 566 18.18 23.96 10.24
C PRO A 566 17.94 25.16 9.30
N ILE A 567 18.00 24.94 7.99
CA ILE A 567 17.77 25.94 6.95
C ILE A 567 16.80 25.35 5.93
N SER A 568 15.67 26.03 5.74
CA SER A 568 14.71 25.71 4.68
C SER A 568 15.22 26.24 3.35
N VAL A 569 15.51 25.34 2.41
CA VAL A 569 15.83 25.67 1.01
C VAL A 569 14.60 25.36 0.16
N ARG A 570 14.21 26.27 -0.72
CA ARG A 570 12.98 26.11 -1.52
C ARG A 570 13.24 26.11 -3.02
#